data_AF-A0A3B9UGQ2-F1
#
_entry.id   AF-A0A3B9UGQ2-F1
#
_cell.length_a   1.000
_cell.length_b   1.000
_cell.length_c   1.000
_cell.angle_alpha   90.00
_cell.angle_beta   90.00
_cell.angle_gamma   90.00
#
_symmetry.space_group_name_H-M   'P 1'
#
loop_
_entity.id
_entity.type
_entity.pdbx_description
1 polymer ?
#
loop_
_entity_poly.entity_id
_entity_poly.type
_entity_poly.pdbx_seq_one_letter_code
_entity_poly.pdbx_strand_id
1 'polypeptide(L)'
;QGFRAIDLDTLQPGYLGSDFADLVRSMAAVRAEDDPKENSADPETVRELWEGYVNGWPEAAVHEDTVSLMPAYLSWVQSLRFATDAANGNTYYRIDYPEHNWVRAQNQLELVRSLLKLTRFTV
;
A
#
# COMPACT_ATOMS: atom_id res chain seq x y z
N GLN A 1 24.00 -16.20 1.87
CA GLN A 1 23.46 -15.81 0.55
C GLN A 1 22.70 -14.51 0.73
N GLY A 2 22.82 -13.55 -0.19
CA GLY A 2 22.16 -12.24 -0.07
C GLY A 2 20.81 -12.22 -0.77
N PHE A 3 19.87 -11.43 -0.26
CA PHE A 3 18.61 -11.11 -0.94
C PHE A 3 18.86 -10.15 -2.11
N ARG A 4 18.06 -10.27 -3.17
CA ARG A 4 18.10 -9.34 -4.31
C ARG A 4 16.68 -8.91 -4.66
N ALA A 5 16.51 -7.64 -5.02
CA ALA A 5 15.29 -7.16 -5.63
C ALA A 5 15.12 -7.79 -7.01
N ILE A 6 13.88 -8.11 -7.35
CA ILE A 6 13.42 -8.55 -8.67
C ILE A 6 12.40 -7.52 -9.18
N ASP A 7 11.93 -7.70 -10.41
CA ASP A 7 10.87 -6.86 -11.00
C ASP A 7 11.26 -5.37 -11.12
N LEU A 8 12.28 -5.10 -11.94
CA LEU A 8 12.90 -3.78 -12.11
C LEU A 8 12.31 -2.97 -13.29
N ASP A 9 11.21 -3.44 -13.89
CA ASP A 9 10.55 -2.82 -15.05
C ASP A 9 9.82 -1.51 -14.71
N THR A 10 9.44 -1.34 -13.44
CA THR A 10 8.76 -0.13 -12.93
C THR A 10 9.71 0.93 -12.35
N LEU A 11 11.03 0.71 -12.41
CA LEU A 11 12.02 1.70 -11.98
C LEU A 11 11.93 2.98 -12.80
N GLN A 12 11.61 4.07 -12.13
CA GLN A 12 11.47 5.40 -12.71
C GLN A 12 11.64 6.48 -11.62
N PRO A 13 11.86 7.76 -11.99
CA PRO A 13 11.75 8.84 -11.02
C PRO A 13 10.38 8.82 -10.34
N GLY A 14 10.37 8.70 -9.02
CA GLY A 14 9.16 8.58 -8.20
C GLY A 14 8.97 9.72 -7.21
N TYR A 15 7.86 9.66 -6.48
CA TYR A 15 7.62 10.56 -5.35
C TYR A 15 8.28 10.02 -4.08
N LEU A 16 8.64 10.95 -3.19
CA LEU A 16 9.15 10.64 -1.86
C LEU A 16 8.23 9.64 -1.13
N GLY A 17 8.76 8.48 -0.74
CA GLY A 17 8.02 7.46 0.00
C GLY A 17 7.10 6.56 -0.85
N SER A 18 7.16 6.61 -2.19
CA SER A 18 6.35 5.72 -3.05
C SER A 18 6.61 4.23 -2.77
N ASP A 19 7.88 3.85 -2.65
CA ASP A 19 8.27 2.44 -2.45
C ASP A 19 7.89 1.97 -1.04
N PHE A 20 8.05 2.84 -0.05
CA PHE A 20 7.59 2.59 1.31
C PHE A 20 6.07 2.42 1.36
N ALA A 21 5.33 3.24 0.62
CA ALA A 21 3.88 3.16 0.55
C ALA A 21 3.40 1.83 -0.01
N ASP A 22 4.00 1.36 -1.10
CA ASP A 22 3.60 0.10 -1.72
C ASP A 22 3.99 -1.11 -0.85
N LEU A 23 5.14 -1.03 -0.19
CA LEU A 23 5.58 -2.00 0.80
C LEU A 23 4.58 -2.10 1.96
N VAL A 24 4.20 -0.99 2.58
CA VAL A 24 3.26 -0.96 3.70
C VAL A 24 1.87 -1.43 3.27
N ARG A 25 1.37 -0.95 2.12
CA ARG A 25 0.06 -1.34 1.58
C ARG A 25 -0.05 -2.86 1.40
N SER A 26 1.03 -3.50 0.92
CA SER A 26 1.04 -4.92 0.60
C SER A 26 1.34 -5.80 1.82
N MET A 27 2.27 -5.38 2.68
CA MET A 27 2.79 -6.22 3.75
C MET A 27 2.09 -6.02 5.10
N ALA A 28 1.57 -4.82 5.37
CA ALA A 28 0.91 -4.54 6.64
C ALA A 28 -0.61 -4.82 6.60
N ALA A 29 -1.18 -5.10 5.43
CA ALA A 29 -2.59 -5.49 5.32
C ALA A 29 -2.84 -6.82 6.04
N VAL A 30 -3.83 -6.88 6.94
CA VAL A 30 -4.16 -8.11 7.70
C VAL A 30 -4.93 -9.15 6.87
N ARG A 31 -5.35 -8.77 5.66
CA ARG A 31 -6.04 -9.63 4.70
C ARG A 31 -5.45 -9.47 3.31
N ALA A 32 -5.65 -10.51 2.51
CA ALA A 32 -5.37 -10.44 1.08
C ALA A 32 -6.16 -9.31 0.41
N GLU A 33 -5.60 -8.78 -0.67
CA GLU A 33 -6.16 -7.64 -1.42
C GLU A 33 -7.56 -7.92 -2.00
N ASP A 34 -7.89 -9.19 -2.19
CA ASP A 34 -9.16 -9.70 -2.71
C ASP A 34 -10.08 -10.32 -1.65
N ASP A 35 -9.73 -10.25 -0.35
CA ASP A 35 -10.63 -10.69 0.71
C ASP A 35 -11.85 -9.74 0.77
N PRO A 36 -13.10 -10.27 0.69
CA PRO A 36 -14.32 -9.46 0.76
C PRO A 36 -14.63 -8.91 2.15
N LYS A 37 -13.89 -9.30 3.19
CA LYS A 37 -14.06 -8.79 4.56
C LYS A 37 -13.31 -7.47 4.75
N GLU A 38 -13.71 -6.72 5.79
CA GLU A 38 -13.03 -5.49 6.20
C GLU A 38 -11.54 -5.73 6.44
N ASN A 39 -10.71 -4.88 5.81
CA ASN A 39 -9.26 -4.92 5.91
C ASN A 39 -8.74 -3.77 6.79
N SER A 40 -7.56 -3.95 7.34
CA SER A 40 -6.86 -2.96 8.15
C SER A 40 -5.36 -3.14 8.03
N ALA A 41 -4.60 -2.13 8.43
CA ALA A 41 -3.16 -2.25 8.58
C ALA A 41 -2.84 -2.73 10.00
N ASP A 42 -1.94 -3.70 10.13
CA ASP A 42 -1.36 -4.11 11.40
C ASP A 42 -0.34 -3.06 11.90
N PRO A 43 -0.61 -2.36 13.02
CA PRO A 43 0.24 -1.27 13.48
C PRO A 43 1.67 -1.70 13.82
N GLU A 44 1.87 -2.93 14.30
CA GLU A 44 3.19 -3.46 14.63
C GLU A 44 4.02 -3.66 13.36
N THR A 45 3.45 -4.30 12.34
CA THR A 45 4.10 -4.44 11.03
C THR A 45 4.43 -3.08 10.41
N VAL A 46 3.52 -2.10 10.49
CA VAL A 46 3.82 -0.74 9.97
C VAL A 46 5.02 -0.11 10.69
N ARG A 47 5.10 -0.24 12.02
CA ARG A 47 6.24 0.26 12.82
C ARG A 47 7.54 -0.43 12.43
N GLU A 48 7.56 -1.75 12.32
CA GLU A 48 8.76 -2.51 11.95
C GLU A 48 9.24 -2.17 10.54
N LEU A 49 8.32 -2.00 9.59
CA LEU A 49 8.63 -1.55 8.23
C LEU A 49 9.22 -0.14 8.23
N TRP A 50 8.69 0.77 9.05
CA TRP A 50 9.23 2.13 9.20
C TRP A 50 10.66 2.12 9.78
N GLU A 51 10.89 1.36 10.85
CA GLU A 51 12.22 1.21 11.46
C GLU A 51 13.23 0.65 10.46
N GLY A 52 12.85 -0.38 9.69
CA GLY A 52 13.69 -0.93 8.63
C GLY A 52 13.97 0.08 7.51
N TYR A 53 12.96 0.84 7.10
CA TYR A 53 13.08 1.85 6.05
C TYR A 53 14.02 2.99 6.45
N VAL A 54 13.86 3.54 7.66
CA VAL A 54 14.74 4.59 8.20
C VAL A 54 16.17 4.10 8.43
N ASN A 55 16.36 2.84 8.84
CA ASN A 55 17.70 2.27 8.97
C ASN A 55 18.40 2.16 7.59
N GLY A 56 17.66 1.76 6.56
CA GLY A 56 18.18 1.70 5.19
C GLY A 56 18.34 3.08 4.54
N TRP A 57 17.54 4.07 4.95
CA TRP A 57 17.54 5.42 4.43
C TRP A 57 17.22 6.46 5.53
N PRO A 58 18.24 6.90 6.29
CA PRO A 58 18.04 7.77 7.45
C PRO A 58 17.36 9.11 7.15
N GLU A 59 17.53 9.64 5.94
CA GLU A 59 16.89 10.89 5.50
C GLU A 59 15.35 10.78 5.45
N ALA A 60 14.79 9.56 5.38
CA ALA A 60 13.34 9.34 5.48
C ALA A 60 12.75 9.95 6.76
N ALA A 61 13.49 9.90 7.88
CA ALA A 61 13.05 10.45 9.16
C ALA A 61 12.86 11.98 9.14
N VAL A 62 13.62 12.69 8.30
CA VAL A 62 13.45 14.16 8.10
C VAL A 62 12.11 14.45 7.40
N HIS A 63 11.57 13.47 6.69
CA HIS A 63 10.36 13.59 5.90
C HIS A 63 9.20 12.73 6.43
N GLU A 64 9.23 12.35 7.72
CA GLU A 64 8.24 11.44 8.33
C GLU A 64 6.80 11.85 8.02
N ASP A 65 6.44 13.13 8.21
CA ASP A 65 5.09 13.64 7.95
C ASP A 65 4.61 13.38 6.51
N THR A 66 5.52 13.41 5.54
CA THR A 66 5.19 13.11 4.13
C THR A 66 5.13 11.62 3.92
N VAL A 67 6.17 10.88 4.35
CA VAL A 67 6.30 9.45 4.08
C VAL A 67 5.22 8.64 4.81
N SER A 68 4.78 9.05 5.99
CA SER A 68 3.73 8.37 6.76
C SER A 68 2.34 8.46 6.13
N LEU A 69 2.09 9.48 5.31
CA LEU A 69 0.84 9.65 4.57
C LEU A 69 0.82 8.87 3.25
N MET A 70 1.98 8.57 2.68
CA MET A 70 2.11 7.92 1.38
C MET A 70 1.43 6.54 1.29
N PRO A 71 1.49 5.65 2.31
CA PRO A 71 0.75 4.38 2.29
C PRO A 71 -0.76 4.56 2.09
N ALA A 72 -1.37 5.52 2.79
CA ALA A 72 -2.80 5.81 2.65
C ALA A 72 -3.10 6.41 1.26
N TYR A 73 -2.25 7.31 0.77
CA TYR A 73 -2.39 7.88 -0.57
C TYR A 73 -2.34 6.81 -1.67
N LEU A 74 -1.34 5.92 -1.64
CA LEU A 74 -1.17 4.90 -2.66
C LEU A 74 -2.25 3.83 -2.60
N SER A 75 -2.70 3.45 -1.40
CA SER A 75 -3.86 2.56 -1.22
C SER A 75 -5.14 3.17 -1.79
N TRP A 76 -5.32 4.49 -1.66
CA TRP A 76 -6.45 5.20 -2.25
C TRP A 76 -6.37 5.22 -3.78
N VAL A 77 -5.19 5.52 -4.34
CA VAL A 77 -4.96 5.43 -5.79
C VAL A 77 -5.25 4.01 -6.30
N GLN A 78 -4.80 2.97 -5.59
CA GLN A 78 -5.04 1.58 -5.97
C GLN A 78 -6.53 1.20 -5.90
N SER A 79 -7.25 1.66 -4.87
CA SER A 79 -8.72 1.53 -4.78
C SER A 79 -9.42 2.15 -6.00
N LEU A 80 -9.04 3.37 -6.39
CA LEU A 80 -9.59 4.04 -7.58
C LEU A 80 -9.28 3.30 -8.87
N ARG A 81 -8.07 2.74 -9.01
CA ARG A 81 -7.69 1.94 -10.18
C ARG A 81 -8.56 0.69 -10.31
N PHE A 82 -8.79 -0.03 -9.21
CA PHE A 82 -9.67 -1.20 -9.20
C PHE A 82 -11.12 -0.82 -9.50
N ALA A 83 -11.65 0.22 -8.87
CA ALA A 83 -13.02 0.69 -9.12
C ALA A 83 -13.23 1.12 -10.58
N THR A 84 -12.24 1.80 -11.16
CA THR A 84 -12.27 2.25 -12.55
C THR A 84 -12.20 1.05 -13.50
N ASP A 85 -11.33 0.07 -13.23
CA ASP A 85 -11.26 -1.14 -14.06
C ASP A 85 -12.57 -1.94 -13.98
N ALA A 86 -13.17 -2.05 -12.79
CA ALA A 86 -14.46 -2.69 -12.61
C ALA A 86 -15.59 -1.99 -13.39
N ALA A 87 -15.62 -0.65 -13.35
CA ALA A 87 -16.58 0.15 -14.13
C ALA A 87 -16.37 0.03 -15.64
N ASN A 88 -15.14 -0.25 -16.09
CA ASN A 88 -14.78 -0.45 -17.48
C ASN A 88 -14.87 -1.91 -17.95
N GLY A 89 -15.46 -2.80 -17.15
CA GLY A 89 -15.67 -4.21 -17.52
C GLY A 89 -14.45 -5.11 -17.31
N ASN A 90 -13.54 -4.75 -16.41
CA ASN A 90 -12.36 -5.55 -15.99
C ASN A 90 -11.40 -5.85 -17.14
N THR A 91 -10.82 -4.80 -17.74
CA THR A 91 -9.95 -4.91 -18.93
C THR A 91 -8.46 -4.79 -18.62
N TYR A 92 -8.10 -4.32 -17.44
CA TYR A 92 -6.72 -4.08 -17.02
C TYR A 92 -6.21 -5.13 -16.03
N TYR A 93 -6.92 -5.38 -14.93
CA TYR A 93 -6.53 -6.36 -13.93
C TYR A 93 -7.13 -7.73 -14.25
N ARG A 94 -6.34 -8.78 -14.01
CA ARG A 94 -6.87 -10.14 -14.04
C ARG A 94 -7.89 -10.33 -12.92
N ILE A 95 -9.05 -10.88 -13.29
CA ILE A 95 -10.13 -11.24 -12.38
C ILE A 95 -10.41 -12.74 -12.40
N ASP A 96 -11.08 -13.21 -11.35
CA ASP A 96 -11.50 -14.61 -11.18
C ASP A 96 -13.03 -14.74 -11.13
N TYR A 97 -13.73 -13.65 -10.82
CA TYR A 97 -15.19 -13.53 -10.82
C TYR A 97 -15.61 -12.09 -11.16
N PRO A 98 -16.85 -11.85 -11.62
CA PRO A 98 -17.25 -10.56 -12.18
C PRO A 98 -17.06 -9.34 -11.25
N GLU A 99 -17.24 -9.53 -9.95
CA GLU A 99 -17.15 -8.50 -8.92
C GLU A 99 -15.73 -8.36 -8.31
N HIS A 100 -14.73 -9.10 -8.79
CA HIS A 100 -13.43 -9.21 -8.14
C HIS A 100 -12.75 -7.84 -7.93
N ASN A 101 -12.71 -6.98 -8.94
CA ASN A 101 -12.14 -5.64 -8.78
C ASN A 101 -12.99 -4.71 -7.89
N TRP A 102 -14.32 -4.90 -7.80
CA TRP A 102 -15.12 -4.17 -6.81
C TRP A 102 -14.75 -4.56 -5.39
N VAL A 103 -14.51 -5.85 -5.15
CA VAL A 103 -14.02 -6.37 -3.86
C VAL A 103 -12.66 -5.76 -3.53
N ARG A 104 -11.69 -5.80 -4.46
CA ARG A 104 -10.37 -5.19 -4.26
C ARG A 104 -10.45 -3.69 -4.01
N ALA A 105 -11.32 -2.97 -4.72
CA ALA A 105 -11.52 -1.54 -4.52
C ALA A 105 -12.00 -1.22 -3.10
N GLN A 106 -12.99 -1.95 -2.59
CA GLN A 106 -13.50 -1.79 -1.22
C GLN A 106 -12.45 -2.17 -0.18
N ASN A 107 -11.75 -3.29 -0.38
CA ASN A 107 -10.68 -3.75 0.49
C ASN A 107 -9.58 -2.67 0.67
N GLN A 108 -9.11 -2.08 -0.43
CA GLN A 108 -8.12 -1.00 -0.39
C GLN A 108 -8.68 0.27 0.26
N LEU A 109 -9.97 0.57 0.09
CA LEU A 109 -10.60 1.73 0.74
C LEU A 109 -10.67 1.58 2.27
N GLU A 110 -10.94 0.37 2.78
CA GLU A 110 -10.86 0.11 4.23
C GLU A 110 -9.43 0.26 4.75
N LEU A 111 -8.45 -0.24 3.99
CA LEU A 111 -7.04 -0.09 4.31
C LEU A 111 -6.62 1.39 4.40
N VAL A 112 -7.11 2.26 3.49
CA VAL A 112 -6.90 3.72 3.56
C VAL A 112 -7.39 4.27 4.90
N ARG A 113 -8.61 3.93 5.31
CA ARG A 113 -9.19 4.41 6.58
C ARG A 113 -8.40 3.94 7.79
N SER A 114 -7.84 2.74 7.73
CA SER A 114 -6.95 2.21 8.76
C SER A 114 -5.63 2.96 8.81
N LEU A 115 -4.96 3.13 7.66
CA LEU A 115 -3.65 3.78 7.56
C LEU A 115 -3.70 5.25 7.95
N LEU A 116 -4.80 5.97 7.64
CA LEU A 116 -4.98 7.36 8.07
C LEU A 116 -4.98 7.54 9.60
N LYS A 117 -5.25 6.49 10.37
CA LYS A 117 -5.18 6.50 11.85
C LYS A 117 -3.76 6.26 12.37
N LEU A 118 -2.82 5.86 11.51
CA LEU A 118 -1.44 5.49 11.84
C LEU A 118 -0.43 6.51 11.32
N THR A 119 -0.85 7.73 10.98
CA THR A 119 -0.05 8.73 10.23
C THR A 119 1.07 9.40 11.02
N ARG A 120 1.33 8.95 12.25
CA ARG A 120 2.51 9.34 13.04
C ARG A 120 3.12 8.07 13.59
N PHE A 121 4.37 7.79 13.19
CA PHE A 121 5.10 6.59 13.62
C PHE A 121 5.97 6.84 14.85
N THR A 122 5.80 8.01 15.46
CA THR A 122 6.54 8.46 16.63
C THR A 122 5.87 8.01 17.92
N VAL A 123 6.69 7.40 18.79
CA VAL A 123 6.45 7.16 20.23
C VAL A 123 6.39 8.47 21.00
#